data_AF-A0A067EX89-F1
#
_entry.id   AF-A0A067EX89-F1
#
_cell.length_a   1.000
_cell.length_b   1.000
_cell.length_c   1.000
_cell.angle_alpha   90.00
_cell.angle_beta   90.00
_cell.angle_gamma   90.00
#
_symmetry.space_group_name_H-M   'P 1'
#
loop_
_entity.id
_entity.type
_entity.pdbx_description
1 polymer ?
#
loop_
_entity_poly.entity_id
_entity_poly.type
_entity_poly.pdbx_seq_one_letter_code
_entity_poly.pdbx_strand_id
1 'polypeptide(L)'
;MGSHPDEPLTPAGRLFLQPHMNTIIHCVVGFERPIDVPKSKDAVMSSIMVRHPRFRSVLVRDKRGLEHWRETSVDIDRHFVEVHDSTSVNDYVAGLSFSSPLSEDKPLWEVHVLAEHRCAVFRIHHALGDGISLVSMLLAGCRLADDPEALPAVAGGKRTESAGKIGSLWGLLKMVLLSIVFVLEFLLRALWVSDRKTAISGGAGVELWPRKLATATFSIDDMKAVKKAIAGA
;
A
#
# COMPACT_ATOMS: atom_id res chain seq x y z
N MET A 1 19.72 -2.64 -25.48
CA MET A 1 18.63 -3.02 -24.55
C MET A 1 19.01 -4.34 -23.90
N GLY A 2 19.54 -4.29 -22.68
CA GLY A 2 19.81 -5.52 -21.93
C GLY A 2 18.48 -6.10 -21.48
N SER A 3 18.04 -7.21 -22.07
CA SER A 3 16.84 -7.89 -21.64
C SER A 3 17.14 -8.58 -20.31
N HIS A 4 16.86 -7.88 -19.20
CA HIS A 4 16.73 -8.57 -17.93
C HIS A 4 15.64 -9.65 -18.10
N PRO A 5 15.88 -10.88 -17.61
CA PRO A 5 14.89 -11.94 -17.71
C PRO A 5 13.61 -11.53 -17.00
N ASP A 6 12.46 -11.91 -17.56
CA ASP A 6 11.17 -11.71 -16.90
C ASP A 6 11.21 -12.35 -15.49
N GLU A 7 10.76 -11.61 -14.48
CA GLU A 7 10.77 -12.05 -13.09
C GLU A 7 9.45 -12.74 -12.72
N PRO A 8 9.47 -13.88 -12.02
CA PRO A 8 8.24 -14.53 -11.59
C PRO A 8 7.51 -13.69 -10.53
N LEU A 9 6.18 -13.79 -10.49
CA LEU A 9 5.39 -13.21 -9.42
C LEU A 9 5.67 -13.90 -8.08
N THR A 10 5.66 -13.12 -7.00
CA THR A 10 5.60 -13.67 -5.64
C THR A 10 4.23 -14.32 -5.40
N PRO A 11 4.12 -15.29 -4.46
CA PRO A 11 2.83 -15.88 -4.10
C PRO A 11 1.79 -14.83 -3.68
N ALA A 12 2.20 -13.82 -2.91
CA ALA A 12 1.34 -12.70 -2.52
C ALA A 12 0.93 -11.83 -3.72
N GLY A 13 1.87 -11.52 -4.63
CA GLY A 13 1.58 -10.76 -5.84
C GLY A 13 0.52 -11.45 -6.71
N ARG A 14 0.65 -12.77 -6.90
CA ARG A 14 -0.34 -13.58 -7.64
C ARG A 14 -1.71 -13.61 -6.97
N LEU A 15 -1.75 -13.66 -5.63
CA LEU A 15 -3.00 -13.59 -4.87
C LEU A 15 -3.71 -12.25 -5.09
N PHE A 16 -2.99 -11.14 -4.98
CA PHE A 16 -3.59 -9.81 -5.12
C PHE A 16 -4.03 -9.48 -6.55
N LEU A 17 -3.42 -10.11 -7.56
CA LEU A 17 -3.81 -9.98 -8.97
C LEU A 17 -5.02 -10.84 -9.36
N GLN A 18 -5.52 -11.70 -8.47
CA GLN A 18 -6.76 -12.41 -8.74
C GLN A 18 -7.92 -11.42 -8.89
N PRO A 19 -8.85 -11.62 -9.85
CA PRO A 19 -9.97 -10.69 -10.08
C PRO A 19 -10.83 -10.42 -8.84
N HIS A 20 -10.97 -11.41 -7.96
CA HIS A 20 -11.74 -11.30 -6.71
C HIS A 20 -11.03 -10.52 -5.60
N MET A 21 -9.71 -10.32 -5.72
CA MET A 21 -8.88 -9.64 -4.72
C MET A 21 -8.45 -8.26 -5.18
N ASN A 22 -8.08 -8.10 -6.46
CA ASN A 22 -7.65 -6.88 -7.16
C ASN A 22 -7.50 -5.64 -6.27
N THR A 23 -6.48 -5.67 -5.41
CA THR A 23 -6.39 -4.77 -4.27
C THR A 23 -5.58 -3.55 -4.66
N ILE A 24 -6.18 -2.36 -4.56
CA ILE A 24 -5.53 -1.08 -4.85
C ILE A 24 -5.31 -0.30 -3.56
N ILE A 25 -4.07 0.13 -3.35
CA ILE A 25 -3.70 1.04 -2.27
C ILE A 25 -3.87 2.47 -2.79
N HIS A 26 -4.66 3.26 -2.06
CA HIS A 26 -4.84 4.69 -2.29
C HIS A 26 -4.02 5.47 -1.27
N CYS A 27 -3.03 6.25 -1.72
CA CYS A 27 -2.27 7.16 -0.87
C CYS A 27 -2.58 8.60 -1.27
N VAL A 28 -3.11 9.38 -0.33
CA VAL A 28 -3.51 10.77 -0.53
C VAL A 28 -2.42 11.67 0.05
N VAL A 29 -1.83 12.52 -0.78
CA VAL A 29 -0.79 13.47 -0.39
C VAL A 29 -1.32 14.89 -0.60
N GLY A 30 -1.37 15.67 0.47
CA GLY A 30 -1.72 17.08 0.43
C GLY A 30 -0.47 17.96 0.30
N PHE A 31 -0.58 19.06 -0.43
CA PHE A 31 0.50 20.00 -0.68
C PHE A 31 0.12 21.40 -0.20
N GLU A 32 1.09 22.11 0.37
CA GLU A 32 0.90 23.51 0.77
C GLU A 32 0.72 24.44 -0.44
N ARG A 33 1.54 24.21 -1.47
CA ARG A 33 1.54 24.96 -2.73
C ARG A 33 0.77 24.22 -3.84
N PRO A 34 0.25 24.94 -4.85
CA PRO A 34 -0.33 24.31 -6.04
C PRO A 34 0.65 23.33 -6.71
N ILE A 35 0.11 22.25 -7.26
CA ILE A 35 0.89 21.20 -7.93
C ILE A 35 1.15 21.65 -9.38
N ASP A 36 2.42 21.74 -9.75
CA ASP A 36 2.87 21.95 -11.13
C ASP A 36 3.01 20.58 -11.79
N VAL A 37 2.05 20.21 -12.66
CA VAL A 37 1.96 18.86 -13.25
C VAL A 37 3.22 18.50 -14.06
N PRO A 38 3.72 19.33 -14.98
CA PRO A 38 4.98 19.07 -15.68
C PRO A 38 6.15 18.80 -14.72
N LYS A 39 6.38 19.66 -13.71
CA LYS A 39 7.47 19.44 -12.75
C LYS A 39 7.25 18.20 -11.89
N SER A 40 5.99 17.87 -11.60
CA SER A 40 5.65 16.67 -10.83
C SER A 40 5.93 15.39 -11.61
N LYS A 41 5.69 15.38 -12.93
CA LYS A 41 6.08 14.27 -13.82
C LYS A 41 7.60 14.06 -13.79
N ASP A 42 8.38 15.13 -13.92
CA ASP A 42 9.85 15.07 -13.84
C ASP A 42 10.35 14.56 -12.48
N ALA A 43 9.74 15.04 -11.39
CA ALA A 43 10.06 14.61 -10.04
C ALA A 43 9.76 13.11 -9.83
N VAL A 44 8.61 12.63 -10.32
CA VAL A 44 8.25 11.21 -10.23
C VAL A 44 9.19 10.36 -11.09
N MET A 45 9.49 10.78 -12.32
CA MET A 45 10.36 10.04 -13.22
C MET A 45 11.79 9.89 -12.69
N SER A 46 12.28 10.90 -11.94
CA SER A 46 13.60 10.88 -11.32
C SER A 46 13.65 10.23 -9.92
N SER A 47 12.49 9.91 -9.34
CA SER A 47 12.34 9.40 -7.97
C SER A 47 12.80 7.95 -7.77
N ILE A 48 12.94 7.54 -6.51
CA ILE A 48 13.22 6.15 -6.13
C ILE A 48 12.14 5.17 -6.60
N MET A 49 10.90 5.63 -6.75
CA MET A 49 9.78 4.80 -7.21
C MET A 49 10.06 4.28 -8.61
N VAL A 50 10.31 5.17 -9.59
CA VAL A 50 10.53 4.77 -10.99
C VAL A 50 11.89 4.07 -11.20
N ARG A 51 12.87 4.31 -10.31
CA ARG A 51 14.13 3.55 -10.30
C ARG A 51 13.94 2.10 -9.83
N HIS A 52 12.90 1.82 -9.05
CA HIS A 52 12.66 0.50 -8.50
C HIS A 52 11.98 -0.42 -9.56
N PRO A 53 12.55 -1.60 -9.88
CA PRO A 53 12.07 -2.47 -10.98
C PRO A 53 10.56 -2.72 -10.96
N ARG A 54 9.99 -2.99 -9.78
CA ARG A 54 8.53 -3.21 -9.62
C ARG A 54 7.64 -2.12 -10.22
N PHE A 55 8.03 -0.84 -10.16
CA PHE A 55 7.22 0.27 -10.68
C PHE A 55 7.48 0.57 -12.15
N ARG A 56 8.44 -0.10 -12.78
CA ARG A 56 8.70 -0.04 -14.21
C ARG A 56 8.52 -1.39 -14.88
N SER A 57 7.73 -2.28 -14.27
CA SER A 57 7.41 -3.59 -14.81
C SER A 57 5.92 -3.73 -15.12
N VAL A 58 5.63 -4.41 -16.22
CA VAL A 58 4.30 -4.76 -16.70
C VAL A 58 4.04 -6.24 -16.44
N LEU A 59 2.79 -6.58 -16.10
CA LEU A 59 2.35 -7.96 -15.94
C LEU A 59 2.20 -8.61 -17.32
N VAL A 60 2.91 -9.71 -17.55
CA VAL A 60 2.87 -10.46 -18.81
C VAL A 60 2.56 -11.93 -18.53
N ARG A 61 1.90 -12.59 -19.47
CA ARG A 61 1.60 -14.03 -19.40
C ARG A 61 2.38 -14.75 -20.49
N ASP A 62 3.07 -15.83 -20.11
CA ASP A 62 3.77 -16.67 -21.07
C ASP A 62 2.81 -17.62 -21.80
N LYS A 63 3.35 -18.42 -22.73
CA LYS A 63 2.57 -19.41 -23.52
C LYS A 63 1.90 -20.48 -22.66
N ARG A 64 2.34 -20.67 -21.41
CA ARG A 64 1.78 -21.63 -20.44
C ARG A 64 0.78 -20.97 -19.49
N GLY A 65 0.50 -19.67 -19.67
CA GLY A 65 -0.38 -18.89 -18.81
C GLY A 65 0.26 -18.48 -17.48
N LEU A 66 1.58 -18.66 -17.31
CA LEU A 66 2.26 -18.22 -16.10
C LEU A 66 2.53 -16.71 -16.19
N GLU A 67 2.22 -16.04 -15.10
CA GLU A 67 2.40 -14.60 -14.93
C GLU A 67 3.85 -14.28 -14.54
N HIS A 68 4.40 -13.26 -15.20
CA HIS A 68 5.73 -12.70 -14.93
C HIS A 68 5.70 -11.17 -14.97
N TRP A 69 6.66 -10.54 -14.33
CA TRP A 69 6.97 -9.13 -14.43
C TRP A 69 8.01 -8.92 -15.52
N ARG A 70 7.69 -8.07 -16.49
CA ARG A 70 8.62 -7.65 -17.54
C ARG A 70 8.94 -6.18 -17.39
N GLU A 71 10.23 -5.86 -17.29
CA GLU A 71 10.68 -4.48 -17.25
C GLU A 71 10.35 -3.75 -18.57
N THR A 72 9.89 -2.51 -18.46
CA THR A 72 9.52 -1.65 -19.59
C THR A 72 9.93 -0.19 -19.31
N SER A 73 9.97 0.63 -20.36
CA SER A 73 10.04 2.07 -20.19
C SER A 73 8.71 2.60 -19.68
N VAL A 74 8.75 3.48 -18.67
CA VAL A 74 7.56 4.17 -18.14
C VAL A 74 7.23 5.34 -19.05
N ASP A 75 5.99 5.35 -19.58
CA ASP A 75 5.40 6.50 -20.26
C ASP A 75 4.61 7.34 -19.24
N ILE A 76 5.27 8.36 -18.69
CA ILE A 76 4.78 9.13 -17.53
C ILE A 76 3.42 9.81 -17.78
N ASP A 77 3.13 10.18 -19.02
CA ASP A 77 1.89 10.86 -19.38
C ASP A 77 0.67 9.94 -19.23
N ARG A 78 0.86 8.63 -19.40
CA ARG A 78 -0.19 7.63 -19.18
C ARG A 78 -0.46 7.35 -17.70
N HIS A 79 0.41 7.80 -16.80
CA HIS A 79 0.27 7.59 -15.35
C HIS A 79 -0.32 8.79 -14.62
N PHE A 80 -0.32 9.99 -15.23
CA PHE A 80 -0.88 11.20 -14.62
C PHE A 80 -2.29 11.47 -15.12
N VAL A 81 -3.23 11.58 -14.19
CA VAL A 81 -4.63 11.91 -14.47
C VAL A 81 -4.94 13.25 -13.82
N GLU A 82 -5.18 14.28 -14.61
CA GLU A 82 -5.61 15.58 -14.09
C GLU A 82 -7.11 15.58 -13.81
N VAL A 83 -7.48 15.96 -12.60
CA VAL A 83 -8.86 15.97 -12.11
C VAL A 83 -9.29 17.43 -11.96
N HIS A 84 -10.21 17.84 -12.81
CA HIS A 84 -10.79 19.20 -12.80
C HIS A 84 -12.16 19.26 -12.12
N ASP A 85 -12.60 18.15 -11.53
CA ASP A 85 -13.87 18.11 -10.79
C ASP A 85 -13.71 18.76 -9.41
N SER A 86 -14.75 19.48 -9.00
CA SER A 86 -14.87 20.17 -7.71
C SER A 86 -15.36 19.24 -6.58
N THR A 87 -15.51 17.94 -6.87
CA THR A 87 -15.87 16.92 -5.86
C THR A 87 -14.85 16.88 -4.74
N SER A 88 -15.32 16.70 -3.51
CA SER A 88 -14.43 16.59 -2.36
C SER A 88 -13.42 15.45 -2.54
N VAL A 89 -12.20 15.62 -1.98
CA VAL A 89 -11.16 14.58 -1.99
C VAL A 89 -11.71 13.24 -1.47
N ASN A 90 -12.58 13.28 -0.46
CA ASN A 90 -13.19 12.09 0.11
C ASN A 90 -14.11 11.37 -0.88
N ASP A 91 -15.00 12.11 -1.54
CA ASP A 91 -15.92 11.52 -2.52
C ASP A 91 -15.16 10.97 -3.72
N TYR A 92 -14.11 11.68 -4.15
CA TYR A 92 -13.24 11.23 -5.23
C TYR A 92 -12.53 9.91 -4.90
N VAL A 93 -11.86 9.82 -3.74
CA VAL A 93 -11.18 8.60 -3.29
C VAL A 93 -12.17 7.47 -3.03
N ALA A 94 -13.37 7.78 -2.53
CA ALA A 94 -14.43 6.81 -2.36
C ALA A 94 -14.91 6.24 -3.70
N GLY A 95 -15.05 7.09 -4.73
CA GLY A 95 -15.31 6.68 -6.11
C GLY A 95 -14.20 5.78 -6.66
N LEU A 96 -12.93 6.15 -6.43
CA LEU A 96 -11.79 5.32 -6.85
C LEU A 96 -11.78 3.94 -6.19
N SER A 97 -12.25 3.85 -4.94
CA SER A 97 -12.36 2.57 -4.21
C SER A 97 -13.40 1.61 -4.79
N PHE A 98 -14.25 2.10 -5.71
CA PHE A 98 -15.25 1.34 -6.44
C PHE A 98 -15.07 1.43 -7.97
N SER A 99 -13.94 1.96 -8.43
CA SER A 99 -13.67 2.22 -9.84
C SER A 99 -13.09 1.00 -10.59
N SER A 100 -12.91 1.14 -11.90
CA SER A 100 -12.29 0.14 -12.75
C SER A 100 -10.86 -0.22 -12.28
N PRO A 101 -10.42 -1.47 -12.53
CA PRO A 101 -9.05 -1.88 -12.28
C PRO A 101 -8.03 -0.98 -12.98
N LEU A 102 -6.80 -0.99 -12.50
CA LEU A 102 -5.67 -0.40 -13.22
C LEU A 102 -5.43 -1.18 -14.52
N SER A 103 -5.06 -0.47 -15.58
CA SER A 103 -4.76 -1.11 -16.86
C SER A 103 -3.51 -1.99 -16.77
N GLU A 104 -3.60 -3.25 -17.22
CA GLU A 104 -2.48 -4.20 -17.22
C GLU A 104 -1.45 -3.95 -18.35
N ASP A 105 -1.70 -3.00 -19.24
CA ASP A 105 -0.81 -2.70 -20.38
C ASP A 105 0.31 -1.68 -20.06
N LYS A 106 0.35 -1.21 -18.82
CA LYS A 106 1.38 -0.33 -18.25
C LYS A 106 1.69 -0.77 -16.82
N PRO A 107 2.79 -0.30 -16.20
CA PRO A 107 3.04 -0.55 -14.78
C PRO A 107 1.83 -0.17 -13.91
N LEU A 108 1.52 -0.99 -12.90
CA LEU A 108 0.24 -0.93 -12.17
C LEU A 108 0.18 0.18 -11.11
N TRP A 109 0.31 1.42 -11.53
CA TRP A 109 0.15 2.59 -10.69
C TRP A 109 -0.30 3.83 -11.48
N GLU A 110 -0.96 4.77 -10.81
CA GLU A 110 -1.42 6.05 -11.35
C GLU A 110 -1.28 7.16 -10.30
N VAL A 111 -1.17 8.40 -10.75
CA VAL A 111 -1.15 9.61 -9.92
C VAL A 111 -2.27 10.53 -10.42
N HIS A 112 -3.29 10.71 -9.59
CA HIS A 112 -4.42 11.57 -9.89
C HIS A 112 -4.20 12.92 -9.21
N VAL A 113 -4.12 14.00 -9.98
CA VAL A 113 -3.85 15.34 -9.48
C VAL A 113 -5.16 16.11 -9.35
N LEU A 114 -5.58 16.39 -8.11
CA LEU A 114 -6.74 17.21 -7.79
C LEU A 114 -6.23 18.63 -7.54
N ALA A 115 -6.13 19.42 -8.61
CA ALA A 115 -5.49 20.73 -8.59
C ALA A 115 -6.18 21.71 -7.63
N GLU A 116 -7.52 21.72 -7.62
CA GLU A 116 -8.32 22.59 -6.74
C GLU A 116 -8.09 22.30 -5.25
N HIS A 117 -7.81 21.05 -4.91
CA HIS A 117 -7.57 20.59 -3.55
C HIS A 117 -6.09 20.53 -3.17
N ARG A 118 -5.18 20.95 -4.08
CA ARG A 118 -3.72 20.85 -3.91
C ARG A 118 -3.32 19.46 -3.41
N CYS A 119 -3.89 18.43 -4.04
CA CYS A 119 -3.76 17.06 -3.59
C CYS A 119 -3.41 16.12 -4.74
N ALA A 120 -2.58 15.12 -4.46
CA ALA A 120 -2.33 14.00 -5.37
C ALA A 120 -2.80 12.70 -4.71
N VAL A 121 -3.51 11.87 -5.47
CA VAL A 121 -3.92 10.52 -5.08
C VAL A 121 -3.12 9.51 -5.88
N PHE A 122 -2.23 8.80 -5.22
CA PHE A 122 -1.53 7.66 -5.78
C PHE A 122 -2.44 6.44 -5.71
N ARG A 123 -2.67 5.80 -6.85
CA ARG A 123 -3.31 4.49 -6.96
C ARG A 123 -2.23 3.49 -7.28
N ILE A 124 -1.99 2.51 -6.40
CA ILE A 124 -0.90 1.55 -6.55
C ILE A 124 -1.46 0.15 -6.33
N HIS A 125 -1.27 -0.76 -7.29
CA HIS A 125 -1.71 -2.14 -7.11
C HIS A 125 -0.89 -2.82 -6.00
N HIS A 126 -1.56 -3.53 -5.08
CA HIS A 126 -0.92 -4.13 -3.90
C HIS A 126 0.12 -5.21 -4.23
N ALA A 127 0.07 -5.76 -5.45
CA ALA A 127 1.13 -6.66 -5.96
C ALA A 127 2.51 -5.97 -6.07
N LEU A 128 2.57 -4.64 -6.15
CA LEU A 128 3.83 -3.87 -6.21
C LEU A 128 4.48 -3.70 -4.84
N GLY A 129 3.67 -3.60 -3.78
CA GLY A 129 4.15 -3.44 -2.41
C GLY A 129 3.02 -3.30 -1.40
N ASP A 130 3.36 -3.50 -0.13
CA ASP A 130 2.48 -3.24 1.00
C ASP A 130 2.56 -1.77 1.45
N GLY A 131 1.61 -1.34 2.28
CA GLY A 131 1.52 0.05 2.76
C GLY A 131 2.77 0.53 3.52
N ILE A 132 3.46 -0.33 4.26
CA ILE A 132 4.68 0.05 5.03
C ILE A 132 5.83 0.30 4.06
N SER A 133 6.01 -0.60 3.09
CA SER A 133 7.02 -0.48 2.05
C SER A 133 6.81 0.78 1.19
N LEU A 134 5.56 1.08 0.83
CA LEU A 134 5.20 2.28 0.07
C LEU A 134 5.44 3.57 0.85
N VAL A 135 5.02 3.64 2.13
CA VAL A 135 5.29 4.80 2.99
C VAL A 135 6.80 4.99 3.19
N SER A 136 7.54 3.90 3.41
CA SER A 136 9.01 3.96 3.56
C SER A 136 9.69 4.48 2.29
N MET A 137 9.22 4.04 1.12
CA MET A 137 9.72 4.52 -0.18
C MET A 137 9.39 6.01 -0.40
N LEU A 138 8.18 6.44 -0.06
CA LEU A 138 7.78 7.85 -0.13
C LEU A 138 8.70 8.72 0.75
N LEU A 139 8.88 8.32 2.02
CA LEU A 139 9.70 9.06 2.97
C LEU A 139 11.18 9.08 2.57
N ALA A 140 11.71 8.00 1.97
CA ALA A 140 13.07 7.98 1.43
C ALA A 140 13.27 8.98 0.27
N GLY A 141 12.19 9.30 -0.44
CA GLY A 141 12.15 10.35 -1.46
C GLY A 141 11.99 11.78 -0.93
N CYS A 142 11.65 11.94 0.36
CA CYS A 142 11.43 13.24 0.99
C CYS A 142 12.70 13.74 1.71
N ARG A 143 12.72 15.05 2.01
CA ARG A 143 13.74 15.72 2.82
C ARG A 143 13.08 16.57 3.90
N LEU A 144 13.79 16.86 4.99
CA LEU A 144 13.29 17.78 6.01
C LEU A 144 13.19 19.19 5.42
N ALA A 145 12.18 19.95 5.85
CA ALA A 145 12.00 21.34 5.44
C ALA A 145 13.16 22.24 5.93
N ASP A 146 13.66 21.94 7.13
CA ASP A 146 14.76 22.69 7.77
C ASP A 146 16.16 22.15 7.44
N ASP A 147 16.25 20.95 6.85
CA ASP A 147 17.50 20.31 6.45
C ASP A 147 17.31 19.53 5.13
N PRO A 148 17.78 20.08 3.99
CA PRO A 148 17.57 19.49 2.67
C PRO A 148 18.36 18.20 2.42
N GLU A 149 19.32 17.84 3.27
CA GLU A 149 20.07 16.58 3.14
C GLU A 149 19.56 15.49 4.10
N ALA A 150 18.82 15.87 5.14
CA ALA A 150 18.28 14.92 6.11
C ALA A 150 17.02 14.19 5.59
N LEU A 151 16.98 12.89 5.87
CA LEU A 151 15.80 12.05 5.65
C LEU A 151 14.81 12.17 6.82
N PRO A 152 13.49 12.08 6.56
CA PRO A 152 12.49 11.98 7.61
C PRO A 152 12.77 10.76 8.50
N ALA A 153 12.95 10.98 9.80
CA ALA A 153 13.06 9.90 10.75
C ALA A 153 11.67 9.27 10.96
N VAL A 154 11.44 8.09 10.40
CA VAL A 154 10.39 7.21 10.93
C VAL A 154 10.89 6.76 12.29
N ALA A 155 10.14 7.00 13.36
CA ALA A 155 10.41 6.41 14.66
C ALA A 155 10.33 4.88 14.51
N GLY A 156 11.43 4.26 14.09
CA GLY A 156 11.58 2.83 14.07
C GLY A 156 11.40 2.40 15.51
N GLY A 157 10.33 1.65 15.79
CA GLY A 157 10.25 0.91 17.05
C GLY A 157 11.61 0.24 17.22
N LYS A 158 12.25 0.47 18.38
CA LYS A 158 13.53 -0.18 18.71
C LYS A 158 13.39 -1.63 18.27
N ARG A 159 14.15 -2.04 17.27
CA ARG A 159 14.36 -3.47 17.05
C ARG A 159 15.01 -3.93 18.33
N THR A 160 14.22 -4.45 19.25
CA THR A 160 14.73 -5.41 20.20
C THR A 160 15.21 -6.53 19.32
N GLU A 161 16.48 -6.49 18.95
CA GLU A 161 17.22 -7.68 18.66
C GLU A 161 17.18 -8.49 19.96
N SER A 162 16.07 -9.21 20.18
CA SER A 162 16.22 -10.47 20.86
C SER A 162 17.00 -11.31 19.86
N ALA A 163 18.32 -11.25 19.96
CA ALA A 163 19.16 -12.38 19.63
C ALA A 163 18.66 -13.51 20.53
N GLY A 164 17.57 -14.14 20.11
CA GLY A 164 17.10 -15.37 20.70
C GLY A 164 18.21 -16.35 20.44
N LYS A 165 19.08 -16.55 21.43
CA LYS A 165 19.85 -17.79 21.53
C LYS A 165 18.82 -18.88 21.24
N ILE A 166 19.02 -19.63 20.15
CA ILE A 166 18.18 -20.77 19.79
C ILE A 166 18.26 -21.71 21.00
N GLY A 167 17.26 -21.56 21.87
CA GLY A 167 17.36 -21.98 23.25
C GLY A 167 16.92 -23.41 23.34
N SER A 168 17.88 -24.34 23.26
CA SER A 168 17.68 -25.78 23.51
C SER A 168 16.64 -26.46 22.60
N LEU A 169 16.82 -27.75 22.31
CA LEU A 169 15.81 -28.58 21.65
C LEU A 169 14.44 -28.47 22.33
N TRP A 170 14.42 -28.22 23.64
CA TRP A 170 13.21 -28.01 24.43
C TRP A 170 12.46 -26.72 24.09
N GLY A 171 13.16 -25.65 23.74
CA GLY A 171 12.54 -24.39 23.31
C GLY A 171 11.91 -24.52 21.92
N LEU A 172 12.58 -25.21 20.99
CA LEU A 172 12.03 -25.53 19.67
C LEU A 172 10.79 -26.43 19.78
N LEU A 173 10.84 -27.47 20.62
CA LEU A 173 9.69 -28.34 20.85
C LEU A 173 8.50 -27.58 21.44
N LYS A 174 8.73 -26.72 22.43
CA LYS A 174 7.67 -25.86 22.99
C LYS A 174 7.08 -24.91 21.95
N MET A 175 7.91 -24.29 21.12
CA MET A 175 7.46 -23.41 20.02
C MET A 175 6.58 -24.17 19.02
N VAL A 176 7.00 -25.37 18.61
CA VAL A 176 6.22 -26.22 17.70
C VAL A 176 4.89 -26.62 18.35
N LEU A 177 4.91 -27.11 19.59
CA LEU A 177 3.69 -27.51 20.30
C LEU A 177 2.71 -26.35 20.48
N LEU A 178 3.19 -25.18 20.88
CA LEU A 178 2.37 -23.97 20.99
C LEU A 178 1.81 -23.56 19.63
N SER A 179 2.63 -23.60 18.57
CA SER A 179 2.17 -23.28 17.22
C SER A 179 1.07 -24.23 16.75
N ILE A 180 1.20 -25.53 17.03
CA ILE A 180 0.17 -26.53 16.74
C ILE A 180 -1.13 -26.19 17.48
N VAL A 181 -1.05 -25.84 18.78
CA VAL A 181 -2.23 -25.43 19.56
C VAL A 181 -2.88 -24.19 18.97
N PHE A 182 -2.11 -23.15 18.61
CA PHE A 182 -2.65 -21.93 17.99
C PHE A 182 -3.30 -22.20 16.63
N VAL A 183 -2.69 -23.06 15.79
CA VAL A 183 -3.27 -23.44 14.50
C VAL A 183 -4.56 -24.23 14.70
N LEU A 184 -4.59 -25.19 15.63
CA LEU A 184 -5.80 -25.95 15.97
C LEU A 184 -6.90 -25.04 16.49
N GLU A 185 -6.58 -24.14 17.42
CA GLU A 185 -7.53 -23.16 17.95
C GLU A 185 -8.07 -22.24 16.86
N PHE A 186 -7.19 -21.74 15.97
CA PHE A 186 -7.60 -20.92 14.83
C PHE A 186 -8.53 -21.67 13.89
N LEU A 187 -8.21 -22.92 13.54
CA LEU A 187 -9.06 -23.76 12.69
C LEU A 187 -10.42 -24.04 13.34
N LEU A 188 -10.42 -24.38 14.64
CA LEU A 188 -11.66 -24.60 15.39
C LEU A 188 -12.51 -23.32 15.41
N ARG A 189 -11.92 -22.14 15.66
CA ARG A 189 -12.66 -20.88 15.63
C ARG A 189 -13.16 -20.55 14.22
N ALA A 190 -12.32 -20.67 13.20
CA ALA A 190 -12.69 -20.36 11.81
C ALA A 190 -13.82 -21.26 11.27
N LEU A 191 -13.86 -22.54 11.70
CA LEU A 191 -14.86 -23.50 11.22
C LEU A 191 -16.13 -23.52 12.08
N TRP A 192 -16.03 -23.29 13.39
CA TRP A 192 -17.15 -23.50 14.33
C TRP A 192 -17.70 -22.22 14.95
N VAL A 193 -16.93 -21.13 15.00
CA VAL A 193 -17.36 -19.89 15.63
C VAL A 193 -17.73 -18.91 14.53
N SER A 194 -19.03 -18.72 14.31
CA SER A 194 -19.51 -17.63 13.47
C SER A 194 -19.16 -16.29 14.09
N ASP A 195 -18.74 -15.35 13.24
CA ASP A 195 -18.50 -13.98 13.65
C ASP A 195 -19.74 -13.35 14.28
N ARG A 196 -19.54 -12.60 15.36
CA ARG A 196 -20.62 -11.82 15.97
C ARG A 196 -21.04 -10.72 15.00
N LYS A 197 -22.34 -10.51 14.87
CA LYS A 197 -22.86 -9.34 14.17
C LYS A 197 -22.53 -8.09 14.98
N THR A 198 -21.79 -7.18 14.36
CA THR A 198 -21.39 -5.88 14.91
C THR A 198 -22.01 -4.77 14.07
N ALA A 199 -21.87 -3.51 14.52
CA ALA A 199 -22.33 -2.35 13.76
C ALA A 199 -21.65 -2.21 12.37
N ILE A 200 -20.52 -2.88 12.15
CA ILE A 200 -19.79 -2.91 10.87
C ILE A 200 -20.02 -4.19 10.07
N SER A 201 -20.84 -5.13 10.56
CA SER A 201 -21.15 -6.35 9.82
C SER A 201 -22.11 -6.05 8.67
N GLY A 202 -21.66 -6.32 7.44
CA GLY A 202 -22.48 -6.23 6.22
C GLY A 202 -23.04 -7.59 5.77
N GLY A 203 -24.12 -7.56 4.99
CA GLY A 203 -24.69 -8.75 4.34
C GLY A 203 -24.06 -9.03 2.98
N ALA A 204 -24.52 -10.08 2.29
CA ALA A 204 -24.09 -10.34 0.91
C ALA A 204 -24.45 -9.15 -0.01
N GLY A 205 -23.54 -8.76 -0.91
CA GLY A 205 -23.73 -7.68 -1.88
C GLY A 205 -23.32 -6.30 -1.38
N VAL A 206 -22.97 -6.13 -0.09
CA VAL A 206 -22.42 -4.85 0.43
C VAL A 206 -21.06 -4.52 -0.20
N GLU A 207 -20.38 -5.52 -0.75
CA GLU A 207 -19.15 -5.36 -1.53
C GLU A 207 -19.37 -4.56 -2.83
N LEU A 208 -20.61 -4.52 -3.33
CA LEU A 208 -21.02 -3.82 -4.55
C LEU A 208 -21.56 -2.41 -4.27
N TRP A 209 -21.65 -1.99 -3.01
CA TRP A 209 -22.21 -0.69 -2.67
C TRP A 209 -21.20 0.43 -2.93
N PRO A 210 -21.68 1.62 -3.36
CA PRO A 210 -20.84 2.80 -3.41
C PRO A 210 -20.15 3.03 -2.07
N ARG A 211 -18.86 3.35 -2.11
CA ARG A 211 -18.09 3.63 -0.91
C ARG A 211 -18.32 5.08 -0.49
N LYS A 212 -18.19 5.33 0.81
CA LYS A 212 -18.17 6.67 1.38
C LYS A 212 -16.97 6.77 2.32
N LEU A 213 -16.18 7.81 2.14
CA LEU A 213 -15.01 8.07 2.95
C LEU A 213 -15.28 9.26 3.87
N ALA A 214 -15.05 9.06 5.16
CA ALA A 214 -15.14 10.10 6.17
C ALA A 214 -13.76 10.28 6.80
N THR A 215 -13.34 11.54 6.96
CA THR A 215 -12.01 11.88 7.48
C THR A 215 -12.20 12.63 8.79
N ALA A 216 -11.42 12.24 9.81
CA ALA A 216 -11.31 12.97 11.06
C ALA A 216 -9.83 13.35 11.25
N THR A 217 -9.59 14.60 11.67
CA THR A 217 -8.25 15.11 11.92
C THR A 217 -7.99 15.15 13.42
N PHE A 218 -6.81 14.70 13.81
CA PHE A 218 -6.37 14.66 15.20
C PHE A 218 -5.01 15.32 15.32
N SER A 219 -4.79 16.06 16.41
CA SER A 219 -3.46 16.59 16.72
C SER A 219 -2.54 15.45 17.15
N ILE A 220 -1.31 15.45 16.64
CA ILE A 220 -0.27 14.50 17.07
C ILE A 220 0.03 14.68 18.55
N ASP A 221 -0.05 15.90 19.08
CA ASP A 221 0.22 16.17 20.49
C ASP A 221 -0.89 15.61 21.38
N ASP A 222 -2.15 15.66 20.93
CA ASP A 222 -3.27 15.00 21.60
C ASP A 222 -3.07 13.48 21.61
N MET A 223 -2.65 12.89 20.48
CA MET A 223 -2.35 11.45 20.40
C MET A 223 -1.22 11.05 21.36
N LYS A 224 -0.17 11.87 21.48
CA LYS A 224 0.92 11.65 22.44
C LYS A 224 0.43 11.78 23.88
N ALA A 225 -0.42 12.76 24.18
CA ALA A 225 -0.99 12.96 25.50
C ALA A 225 -1.86 11.76 25.91
N VAL A 226 -2.72 11.28 25.00
CA VAL A 226 -3.52 10.06 25.20
C VAL A 226 -2.63 8.85 25.42
N LYS A 227 -1.61 8.64 24.57
CA LYS A 227 -0.64 7.54 24.73
C LYS A 227 0.05 7.57 26.09
N LYS A 228 0.41 8.77 26.58
CA LYS A 228 1.05 8.95 27.89
C LYS A 228 0.06 8.68 29.04
N ALA A 229 -1.21 9.05 28.87
CA ALA A 229 -2.25 8.85 29.87
C ALA A 229 -2.68 7.38 29.99
N ILE A 230 -2.66 6.60 28.90
CA ILE A 230 -2.97 5.17 28.89
C ILE A 230 -1.71 4.35 29.21
N ALA A 231 -1.09 4.62 30.36
CA ALA A 231 0.08 3.86 30.80
C ALA A 231 -0.27 2.37 30.96
N GLY A 232 0.27 1.50 30.10
CA GLY A 232 0.16 0.04 30.22
C GLY A 232 -0.63 -0.70 29.14
N ALA A 233 -1.03 -0.06 28.04
CA ALA A 233 -1.53 -0.75 26.83
C ALA A 233 -0.40 -1.12 25.87
#